data_AF-A0A7W0NV04-F1
#
_entry.id   AF-A0A7W0NV04-F1
#
_cell.length_a   1.000
_cell.length_b   1.000
_cell.length_c   1.000
_cell.angle_alpha   90.00
_cell.angle_beta   90.00
_cell.angle_gamma   90.00
#
_symmetry.space_group_name_H-M   'P 1'
#
loop_
_entity.id
_entity.type
_entity.pdbx_description
1 polymer ?
#
loop_
_entity_poly.entity_id
_entity_poly.type
_entity_poly.pdbx_seq_one_letter_code
_entity_poly.pdbx_strand_id
1 'polypeptide(L)'
;RERVYVTGNPIREVLTNFGDQISKSKILKELGATPSEFFLVTLHRAENVDLPDRLNNIFGSLEQIARKFKKRVLISVHPRTREKLNASGITPDKQLVSLLDPLGFFDFVHLEKNSLAVLTDSGTVQEECSIFGVPNITIRDVTERPETLECGSNILSGADPENIVRAVDLAISLPTSWTPPPEYLAENVAQTVSKIVLGYTNLRKHIS
;
A
#
# COMPACT_ATOMS: atom_id res chain seq x y z
N ARG A 1 -19.95 3.57 -30.73
CA ARG A 1 -18.53 3.13 -30.77
C ARG A 1 -18.06 3.01 -29.33
N GLU A 2 -17.80 1.79 -28.86
CA GLU A 2 -17.13 1.58 -27.56
C GLU A 2 -15.74 2.22 -27.60
N ARG A 3 -15.40 2.96 -26.54
CA ARG A 3 -14.12 3.65 -26.34
C ARG A 3 -13.49 3.27 -24.98
N VAL A 4 -13.96 2.18 -24.38
CA VAL A 4 -13.51 1.68 -23.08
C VAL A 4 -12.87 0.33 -23.33
N TYR A 5 -11.65 0.16 -22.84
CA TYR A 5 -10.84 -1.04 -23.00
C TYR A 5 -10.34 -1.48 -21.62
N VAL A 6 -10.51 -2.76 -21.29
CA VAL A 6 -9.94 -3.36 -20.09
C VAL A 6 -8.52 -3.81 -20.41
N THR A 7 -7.53 -2.99 -20.05
CA THR A 7 -6.11 -3.25 -20.36
C THR A 7 -5.37 -3.96 -19.23
N GLY A 8 -5.98 -4.05 -18.05
CA GLY A 8 -5.30 -4.42 -16.82
C GLY A 8 -4.53 -3.26 -16.19
N ASN A 9 -3.88 -3.55 -15.06
CA ASN A 9 -3.07 -2.60 -14.30
C ASN A 9 -1.58 -2.80 -14.61
N PRO A 10 -0.81 -1.74 -14.97
CA PRO A 10 0.60 -1.88 -15.31
C PRO A 10 1.51 -2.20 -14.12
N ILE A 11 1.00 -2.22 -12.89
CA ILE A 11 1.85 -2.34 -11.69
C ILE A 11 2.66 -3.63 -11.69
N ARG A 12 2.12 -4.78 -12.11
CA ARG A 12 2.89 -6.02 -12.23
C ARG A 12 4.03 -5.91 -13.24
N GLU A 13 3.78 -5.31 -14.40
CA GLU A 13 4.81 -5.03 -15.41
C GLU A 13 5.94 -4.18 -14.82
N VAL A 14 5.62 -3.12 -14.06
CA VAL A 14 6.59 -2.27 -13.36
C VAL A 14 7.38 -3.07 -12.31
N LEU A 15 6.69 -3.81 -11.45
CA LEU A 15 7.30 -4.61 -10.38
C LEU A 15 8.23 -5.68 -10.92
N THR A 16 7.85 -6.35 -12.02
CA THR A 16 8.69 -7.34 -12.69
C THR A 16 9.92 -6.67 -13.32
N ASN A 17 9.73 -5.56 -14.06
CA ASN A 17 10.82 -4.87 -14.73
C ASN A 17 11.89 -4.33 -13.76
N PHE A 18 11.50 -3.95 -12.54
CA PHE A 18 12.40 -3.43 -11.51
C PHE A 18 12.73 -4.45 -10.40
N GLY A 19 12.40 -5.73 -10.58
CA GLY A 19 12.55 -6.76 -9.55
C GLY A 19 13.98 -6.93 -9.03
N ASP A 20 14.97 -6.78 -9.92
CA ASP A 20 16.40 -6.83 -9.56
C ASP A 20 16.83 -5.65 -8.69
N GLN A 21 16.37 -4.44 -9.00
CA GLN A 21 16.67 -3.23 -8.23
C GLN A 21 15.99 -3.29 -6.86
N ILE A 22 14.73 -3.73 -6.83
CA ILE A 22 13.96 -3.95 -5.60
C ILE A 22 14.66 -4.97 -4.71
N SER A 23 15.07 -6.13 -5.25
CA SER A 23 15.72 -7.17 -4.45
C SER A 23 17.11 -6.78 -3.91
N LYS A 24 17.81 -5.85 -4.59
CA LYS A 24 19.13 -5.34 -4.18
C LYS A 24 19.07 -4.21 -3.14
N SER A 25 17.89 -3.72 -2.79
CA SER A 25 17.74 -2.72 -1.72
C SER A 25 18.39 -3.20 -0.42
N LYS A 26 19.05 -2.27 0.29
CA LYS A 26 19.70 -2.53 1.58
C LYS A 26 18.87 -2.06 2.76
N ILE A 27 17.66 -1.56 2.52
CA ILE A 27 16.84 -0.86 3.51
C ILE A 27 16.54 -1.70 4.76
N LEU A 28 16.31 -3.01 4.61
CA LEU A 28 16.10 -3.91 5.76
C LEU A 28 17.32 -3.91 6.69
N LYS A 29 18.53 -3.99 6.12
CA LYS A 29 19.78 -3.96 6.88
C LYS A 29 20.00 -2.59 7.53
N GLU A 30 19.74 -1.51 6.81
CA GLU A 30 19.89 -0.14 7.30
C GLU A 30 18.94 0.18 8.46
N LEU A 31 17.72 -0.36 8.42
CA LEU A 31 16.72 -0.19 9.48
C LEU A 31 16.81 -1.24 10.60
N GLY A 32 17.68 -2.25 10.45
CA GLY A 32 17.73 -3.41 11.36
C GLY A 32 16.40 -4.17 11.41
N ALA A 33 15.71 -4.27 10.28
CA ALA A 33 14.44 -4.94 10.14
C ALA A 33 14.62 -6.37 9.61
N THR A 34 13.87 -7.31 10.16
CA THR A 34 13.86 -8.72 9.73
C THR A 34 12.57 -8.99 8.95
N PRO A 35 12.62 -9.74 7.83
CA PRO A 35 11.42 -10.11 7.09
C PRO A 35 10.34 -10.72 8.00
N SER A 36 9.09 -10.33 7.80
CA SER A 36 7.90 -10.73 8.57
C SER A 36 7.93 -10.38 10.07
N GLU A 37 8.86 -9.52 10.51
CA GLU A 37 9.02 -9.09 11.91
C GLU A 37 8.65 -7.61 12.14
N PHE A 38 8.01 -6.97 11.17
CA PHE A 38 7.55 -5.58 11.28
C PHE A 38 6.26 -5.34 10.48
N PHE A 39 5.52 -4.31 10.87
CA PHE A 39 4.42 -3.76 10.08
C PHE A 39 4.93 -2.57 9.27
N LEU A 40 4.50 -2.45 8.01
CA LEU A 40 4.77 -1.26 7.19
C LEU A 40 3.52 -0.39 7.12
N VAL A 41 3.70 0.93 7.17
CA VAL A 41 2.60 1.88 7.10
C VAL A 41 2.91 2.98 6.10
N THR A 42 1.90 3.36 5.33
CA THR A 42 1.92 4.57 4.50
C THR A 42 0.63 5.35 4.67
N LEU A 43 0.76 6.66 4.90
CA LEU A 43 -0.35 7.59 5.16
C LEU A 43 -0.07 8.93 4.50
N HIS A 44 -0.87 9.27 3.50
CA HIS A 44 -0.70 10.50 2.72
C HIS A 44 -2.02 11.15 2.28
N ARG A 45 -3.16 10.47 2.45
CA ARG A 45 -4.46 11.02 2.07
C ARG A 45 -4.88 12.12 3.04
N ALA A 46 -5.39 13.22 2.49
CA ALA A 46 -5.88 14.38 3.25
C ALA A 46 -6.93 13.97 4.29
N GLU A 47 -7.82 13.03 3.96
CA GLU A 47 -8.85 12.53 4.87
C GLU A 47 -8.27 11.94 6.17
N ASN A 48 -7.08 11.33 6.13
CA ASN A 48 -6.40 10.78 7.31
C ASN A 48 -5.49 11.81 8.01
N VAL A 49 -4.82 12.67 7.23
CA VAL A 49 -3.71 13.49 7.72
C VAL A 49 -4.16 14.89 8.16
N ASP A 50 -5.23 15.44 7.58
CA ASP A 50 -5.68 16.80 7.90
C ASP A 50 -6.64 16.86 9.08
N LEU A 51 -7.14 15.72 9.56
CA LEU A 51 -8.06 15.60 10.70
C LEU A 51 -7.29 15.13 11.95
N PRO A 52 -7.04 16.01 12.95
CA PRO A 52 -6.21 15.69 14.11
C PRO A 52 -6.69 14.46 14.89
N ASP A 53 -8.00 14.35 15.15
CA ASP A 53 -8.57 13.21 15.88
C ASP A 53 -8.36 11.90 15.14
N ARG A 54 -8.52 11.92 13.81
CA ARG A 54 -8.34 10.73 12.98
C ARG A 54 -6.87 10.31 12.93
N LEU A 55 -5.97 11.29 12.77
CA LEU A 55 -4.53 11.04 12.80
C LEU A 55 -4.11 10.47 14.16
N ASN A 56 -4.64 11.02 15.26
CA ASN A 56 -4.39 10.55 16.61
C ASN A 56 -4.88 9.11 16.82
N ASN A 57 -6.10 8.79 16.35
CA ASN A 57 -6.65 7.44 16.39
C ASN A 57 -5.77 6.44 15.64
N ILE A 58 -5.31 6.81 14.43
CA ILE A 58 -4.44 5.95 13.63
C ILE A 58 -3.12 5.71 14.38
N PHE A 59 -2.43 6.76 14.83
CA PHE A 59 -1.16 6.60 15.54
C PHE A 59 -1.31 5.83 16.87
N GLY A 60 -2.38 6.07 17.61
CA GLY A 60 -2.71 5.29 18.80
C GLY A 60 -2.93 3.81 18.48
N SER A 61 -3.58 3.49 17.36
CA SER A 61 -3.74 2.11 16.90
C SER A 61 -2.40 1.46 16.49
N LEU A 62 -1.49 2.21 15.87
CA LEU A 62 -0.15 1.71 15.50
C LEU A 62 0.66 1.34 16.74
N GLU A 63 0.63 2.16 17.79
CA GLU A 63 1.29 1.83 19.06
C GLU A 63 0.66 0.60 19.73
N GLN A 64 -0.66 0.47 19.69
CA GLN A 64 -1.35 -0.71 20.21
C GLN A 64 -0.97 -1.98 19.46
N ILE A 65 -0.91 -1.93 18.12
CA ILE A 65 -0.43 -3.03 17.27
C ILE A 65 1.00 -3.41 17.66
N ALA A 66 1.89 -2.42 17.74
CA ALA A 66 3.30 -2.65 18.07
C ALA A 66 3.46 -3.34 19.43
N ARG A 67 2.71 -2.90 20.45
CA ARG A 67 2.71 -3.52 21.79
C ARG A 67 2.09 -4.92 21.79
N LYS A 68 0.94 -5.09 21.15
CA LYS A 68 0.19 -6.37 21.11
C LYS A 68 1.01 -7.48 20.47
N PHE A 69 1.62 -7.21 19.31
CA PHE A 69 2.36 -8.21 18.55
C PHE A 69 3.87 -8.20 18.85
N LYS A 70 4.35 -7.28 19.70
CA LYS A 70 5.76 -7.10 20.04
C LYS A 70 6.66 -6.95 18.81
N LYS A 71 6.16 -6.22 17.80
CA LYS A 71 6.83 -5.98 16.52
C LYS A 71 6.87 -4.49 16.22
N ARG A 72 7.90 -4.05 15.52
CA ARG A 72 8.06 -2.63 15.15
C ARG A 72 7.05 -2.25 14.07
N VAL A 73 6.59 -1.01 14.12
CA VAL A 73 5.84 -0.37 13.04
C VAL A 73 6.78 0.61 12.34
N LEU A 74 7.00 0.41 11.05
CA LEU A 74 7.76 1.31 10.19
C LEU A 74 6.77 2.13 9.39
N ILE A 75 6.81 3.45 9.51
CA ILE A 75 5.92 4.34 8.76
C ILE A 75 6.74 5.30 7.91
N SER A 76 6.50 5.32 6.60
CA SER A 76 7.07 6.34 5.72
C SER A 76 6.19 7.59 5.78
N VAL A 77 6.74 8.69 6.29
CA VAL A 77 5.99 9.92 6.57
C VAL A 77 6.40 11.01 5.58
N HIS A 78 5.45 11.46 4.76
CA HIS A 78 5.65 12.63 3.90
C HIS A 78 5.87 13.89 4.77
N PRO A 79 6.70 14.88 4.35
CA PRO A 79 6.95 16.10 5.12
C PRO A 79 5.67 16.78 5.64
N ARG A 80 4.63 16.86 4.80
CA ARG A 80 3.29 17.34 5.19
C ARG A 80 2.69 16.56 6.37
N THR A 81 2.74 15.23 6.35
CA THR A 81 2.23 14.40 7.46
C THR A 81 3.05 14.64 8.72
N ARG A 82 4.37 14.81 8.60
CA ARG A 82 5.26 15.14 9.73
C ARG A 82 4.90 16.49 10.36
N GLU A 83 4.63 17.50 9.56
CA GLU A 83 4.15 18.81 10.03
C GLU A 83 2.83 18.70 10.78
N LYS A 84 1.89 17.90 10.27
CA LYS A 84 0.58 17.68 10.89
C LYS A 84 0.67 16.92 12.22
N LEU A 85 1.58 15.94 12.31
CA LEU A 85 1.87 15.25 13.58
C LEU A 85 2.39 16.23 14.63
N ASN A 86 3.37 17.06 14.25
CA ASN A 86 3.94 18.07 15.13
C ASN A 86 2.88 19.09 15.58
N ALA A 87 2.05 19.58 14.66
CA ALA A 87 0.98 20.53 14.95
C ALA A 87 -0.11 19.93 15.86
N SER A 88 -0.34 18.63 15.77
CA SER A 88 -1.32 17.89 16.60
C SER A 88 -0.73 17.41 17.93
N GLY A 89 0.56 17.66 18.20
CA GLY A 89 1.24 17.17 19.40
C GLY A 89 1.40 15.66 19.47
N ILE A 90 1.29 14.94 18.35
CA ILE A 90 1.39 13.48 18.29
C ILE A 90 2.87 13.11 18.24
N THR A 91 3.38 12.52 19.31
CA THR A 91 4.76 12.05 19.44
C THR A 91 4.77 10.56 19.77
N PRO A 92 4.79 9.67 18.76
CA PRO A 92 4.74 8.25 19.03
C PRO A 92 6.04 7.74 19.65
N ASP A 93 5.94 6.69 20.44
CA ASP A 93 7.08 6.00 21.03
C ASP A 93 7.99 5.44 19.93
N LYS A 94 9.20 5.99 19.82
CA LYS A 94 10.17 5.64 18.78
C LYS A 94 10.59 4.18 18.79
N GLN A 95 10.46 3.49 19.93
CA GLN A 95 10.75 2.06 20.03
C GLN A 95 9.64 1.20 19.40
N LEU A 96 8.42 1.72 19.35
CA LEU A 96 7.25 1.05 18.78
C LEU A 96 7.02 1.46 17.34
N VAL A 97 7.02 2.76 17.06
CA VAL A 97 6.71 3.35 15.77
C VAL A 97 7.90 4.19 15.28
N SER A 98 8.56 3.70 14.23
CA SER A 98 9.69 4.39 13.61
C SER A 98 9.19 5.27 12.45
N LEU A 99 9.27 6.60 12.64
CA LEU A 99 8.96 7.58 11.60
C LEU A 99 10.12 7.69 10.61
N LEU A 100 9.99 7.05 9.46
CA LEU A 100 10.97 7.09 8.38
C LEU A 100 10.73 8.32 7.50
N ASP A 101 11.83 8.84 6.93
CA ASP A 101 11.73 9.80 5.84
C ASP A 101 11.11 9.16 4.59
N PRO A 102 10.63 9.96 3.62
CA PRO A 102 10.08 9.43 2.38
C PRO A 102 11.06 8.47 1.71
N LEU A 103 10.61 7.24 1.49
CA LEU A 103 11.42 6.19 0.88
C LEU A 103 11.34 6.28 -0.65
N GLY A 104 12.45 5.94 -1.31
CA GLY A 104 12.44 5.70 -2.75
C GLY A 104 11.61 4.46 -3.10
N PHE A 105 11.13 4.39 -4.33
CA PHE A 105 10.27 3.29 -4.80
C PHE A 105 10.86 1.90 -4.51
N PHE A 106 12.14 1.66 -4.82
CA PHE A 106 12.76 0.34 -4.61
C PHE A 106 12.82 -0.06 -3.14
N ASP A 107 13.15 0.88 -2.24
CA ASP A 107 13.22 0.60 -0.81
C ASP A 107 11.84 0.36 -0.21
N PHE A 108 10.84 1.16 -0.62
CA PHE A 108 9.48 0.99 -0.15
C PHE A 108 8.91 -0.38 -0.54
N VAL A 109 9.00 -0.75 -1.81
CA VAL A 109 8.53 -2.06 -2.30
C VAL A 109 9.32 -3.20 -1.68
N HIS A 110 10.62 -3.02 -1.42
CA HIS A 110 11.41 -4.02 -0.71
C HIS A 110 10.93 -4.23 0.73
N LEU A 111 10.56 -3.16 1.45
CA LEU A 111 9.94 -3.28 2.77
C LEU A 111 8.55 -3.91 2.68
N GLU A 112 7.75 -3.54 1.69
CA GLU A 112 6.39 -4.04 1.50
C GLU A 112 6.38 -5.57 1.37
N LYS A 113 7.19 -6.11 0.44
CA LYS A 113 7.36 -7.55 0.19
C LYS A 113 7.83 -8.35 1.40
N ASN A 114 8.50 -7.69 2.36
CA ASN A 114 9.09 -8.33 3.53
C ASN A 114 8.36 -7.95 4.83
N SER A 115 7.24 -7.24 4.75
CA SER A 115 6.45 -6.87 5.92
C SER A 115 5.59 -8.05 6.39
N LEU A 116 5.22 -8.06 7.67
CA LEU A 116 4.24 -9.00 8.20
C LEU A 116 2.84 -8.68 7.67
N ALA A 117 2.50 -7.39 7.68
CA ALA A 117 1.31 -6.82 7.06
C ALA A 117 1.55 -5.34 6.80
N VAL A 118 0.77 -4.78 5.87
CA VAL A 118 0.82 -3.37 5.50
C VAL A 118 -0.47 -2.67 5.90
N LEU A 119 -0.35 -1.50 6.54
CA LEU A 119 -1.48 -0.60 6.74
C LEU A 119 -1.35 0.59 5.81
N THR A 120 -2.39 0.88 5.03
CA THR A 120 -2.26 1.81 3.89
C THR A 120 -3.51 2.63 3.63
N ASP A 121 -3.32 3.84 3.11
CA ASP A 121 -4.35 4.64 2.44
C ASP A 121 -4.07 4.83 0.93
N SER A 122 -3.06 4.13 0.42
CA SER A 122 -2.68 4.07 -0.98
C SER A 122 -3.47 3.00 -1.72
N GLY A 123 -4.04 3.36 -2.88
CA GLY A 123 -4.66 2.39 -3.79
C GLY A 123 -3.63 1.46 -4.43
N THR A 124 -2.46 1.99 -4.81
CA THR A 124 -1.39 1.20 -5.44
C THR A 124 -0.84 0.15 -4.49
N VAL A 125 -0.66 0.47 -3.22
CA VAL A 125 -0.18 -0.50 -2.22
C VAL A 125 -1.19 -1.63 -1.98
N GLN A 126 -2.50 -1.37 -2.11
CA GLN A 126 -3.49 -2.46 -2.05
C GLN A 126 -3.29 -3.46 -3.21
N GLU A 127 -2.98 -2.96 -4.41
CA GLU A 127 -2.71 -3.77 -5.61
C GLU A 127 -1.39 -4.55 -5.45
N GLU A 128 -0.32 -3.86 -5.04
CA GLU A 128 1.02 -4.42 -4.81
C GLU A 128 1.00 -5.54 -3.75
N CYS A 129 0.39 -5.28 -2.58
CA CYS A 129 0.21 -6.28 -1.52
C CYS A 129 -0.58 -7.51 -2.00
N SER A 130 -1.63 -7.29 -2.80
CA SER A 130 -2.40 -8.38 -3.40
C SER A 130 -1.50 -9.29 -4.23
N ILE A 131 -0.69 -8.69 -5.12
CA ILE A 131 0.29 -9.41 -5.98
C ILE A 131 1.37 -10.12 -5.15
N PHE A 132 1.87 -9.49 -4.08
CA PHE A 132 2.95 -10.06 -3.26
C PHE A 132 2.50 -11.14 -2.28
N GLY A 133 1.19 -11.31 -2.05
CA GLY A 133 0.70 -12.20 -1.01
C GLY A 133 0.96 -11.66 0.39
N VAL A 134 1.00 -10.33 0.55
CA VAL A 134 1.20 -9.65 1.84
C VAL A 134 -0.17 -9.19 2.36
N PRO A 135 -0.57 -9.56 3.59
CA PRO A 135 -1.82 -9.09 4.17
C PRO A 135 -1.82 -7.57 4.26
N ASN A 136 -2.91 -6.92 3.84
CA ASN A 136 -3.02 -5.47 3.94
C ASN A 136 -4.35 -4.99 4.53
N ILE A 137 -4.27 -3.85 5.20
CA ILE A 137 -5.39 -3.21 5.88
C ILE A 137 -5.51 -1.79 5.33
N THR A 138 -6.63 -1.50 4.70
CA THR A 138 -6.92 -0.18 4.17
C THR A 138 -7.52 0.70 5.27
N ILE A 139 -6.75 1.70 5.71
CA ILE A 139 -7.16 2.68 6.73
C ILE A 139 -7.95 3.82 6.06
N ARG A 140 -9.06 3.47 5.40
CA ARG A 140 -9.97 4.40 4.73
C ARG A 140 -11.40 3.95 4.97
N ASP A 141 -12.33 4.88 4.85
CA ASP A 141 -13.76 4.58 5.05
C ASP A 141 -14.39 3.94 3.80
N VAL A 142 -13.76 4.15 2.64
CA VAL A 142 -14.13 3.58 1.33
C VAL A 142 -12.88 3.22 0.55
N THR A 143 -13.01 2.31 -0.42
CA THR A 143 -11.93 1.96 -1.35
C THR A 143 -12.42 1.98 -2.80
N GLU A 144 -11.59 2.51 -3.69
CA GLU A 144 -11.71 2.41 -5.15
C GLU A 144 -11.14 1.09 -5.71
N ARG A 145 -10.82 0.12 -4.84
CA ARG A 145 -10.28 -1.20 -5.16
C ARG A 145 -11.13 -2.33 -4.56
N PRO A 146 -12.45 -2.39 -4.84
CA PRO A 146 -13.31 -3.45 -4.31
C PRO A 146 -12.78 -4.86 -4.62
N GLU A 147 -12.09 -5.04 -5.75
CA GLU A 147 -11.49 -6.30 -6.18
C GLU A 147 -10.45 -6.86 -5.18
N THR A 148 -9.82 -5.99 -4.36
CA THR A 148 -8.89 -6.43 -3.31
C THR A 148 -9.59 -7.01 -2.08
N LEU A 149 -10.83 -6.56 -1.84
CA LEU A 149 -11.73 -7.11 -0.82
C LEU A 149 -12.37 -8.41 -1.32
N GLU A 150 -12.82 -8.42 -2.57
CA GLU A 150 -13.46 -9.58 -3.21
C GLU A 150 -12.51 -10.79 -3.28
N CYS A 151 -11.22 -10.57 -3.57
CA CYS A 151 -10.23 -11.64 -3.59
C CYS A 151 -9.73 -12.05 -2.19
N GLY A 152 -10.05 -11.27 -1.15
CA GLY A 152 -9.68 -11.54 0.25
C GLY A 152 -8.26 -11.11 0.65
N SER A 153 -7.58 -10.31 -0.16
CA SER A 153 -6.23 -9.81 0.14
C SER A 153 -6.18 -8.65 1.14
N ASN A 154 -7.30 -7.92 1.27
CA ASN A 154 -7.38 -6.63 1.96
C ASN A 154 -8.57 -6.58 2.93
N ILE A 155 -8.41 -5.84 4.03
CA ILE A 155 -9.49 -5.51 4.96
C ILE A 155 -9.65 -3.98 5.02
N LEU A 156 -10.85 -3.48 4.75
CA LEU A 156 -11.19 -2.07 4.93
C LEU A 156 -11.57 -1.81 6.39
N SER A 157 -10.73 -1.07 7.13
CA SER A 157 -10.89 -0.88 8.58
C SER A 157 -11.44 0.49 8.99
N GLY A 158 -11.44 1.48 8.10
CA GLY A 158 -11.64 2.87 8.49
C GLY A 158 -10.47 3.40 9.33
N ALA A 159 -10.73 4.39 10.19
CA ALA A 159 -9.72 4.93 11.11
C ALA A 159 -10.07 4.77 12.60
N ASP A 160 -11.03 3.90 12.92
CA ASP A 160 -11.34 3.56 14.31
C ASP A 160 -10.24 2.65 14.89
N PRO A 161 -9.67 2.96 16.08
CA PRO A 161 -8.56 2.20 16.64
C PRO A 161 -8.86 0.72 16.86
N GLU A 162 -10.05 0.38 17.38
CA GLU A 162 -10.43 -1.00 17.66
C GLU A 162 -10.63 -1.79 16.37
N ASN A 163 -11.22 -1.16 15.35
CA ASN A 163 -11.35 -1.77 14.03
C ASN A 163 -10.00 -2.05 13.38
N ILE A 164 -9.06 -1.09 13.43
CA ILE A 164 -7.71 -1.28 12.88
C ILE A 164 -7.00 -2.45 13.56
N VAL A 165 -6.98 -2.47 14.90
CA VAL A 165 -6.30 -3.53 15.67
C VAL A 165 -6.92 -4.90 15.40
N ARG A 166 -8.25 -5.00 15.32
CA ARG A 166 -8.95 -6.25 14.99
C ARG A 166 -8.69 -6.70 13.55
N ALA A 167 -8.68 -5.77 12.60
CA ALA A 167 -8.37 -6.07 11.20
C ALA A 167 -6.95 -6.64 11.06
N VAL A 168 -5.96 -6.03 11.71
CA VAL A 168 -4.58 -6.54 11.72
C VAL A 168 -4.51 -7.95 12.31
N ASP A 169 -5.14 -8.18 13.46
CA ASP A 169 -5.17 -9.48 14.13
C ASP A 169 -5.74 -10.57 13.23
N LEU A 170 -6.87 -10.30 12.57
CA LEU A 170 -7.48 -11.22 11.64
C LEU A 170 -6.57 -11.46 10.42
N ALA A 171 -6.07 -10.40 9.79
CA ALA A 171 -5.27 -10.47 8.57
C ALA A 171 -4.02 -11.34 8.73
N ILE A 172 -3.31 -11.23 9.86
CA ILE A 172 -2.08 -12.01 10.10
C ILE A 172 -2.35 -13.42 10.64
N SER A 173 -3.57 -13.70 11.12
CA SER A 173 -3.95 -15.02 11.62
C SER A 173 -4.37 -16.00 10.52
N LEU A 174 -4.68 -15.47 9.32
CA LEU A 174 -5.17 -16.25 8.19
C LEU A 174 -4.05 -16.53 7.16
N PRO A 175 -4.16 -17.63 6.39
CA PRO A 175 -3.22 -17.91 5.31
C PRO A 175 -3.30 -16.87 4.18
N THR A 176 -2.17 -16.59 3.54
CA THR A 176 -2.07 -15.65 2.41
C THR A 176 -2.34 -16.30 1.05
N SER A 177 -3.27 -17.27 1.00
CA SER A 177 -3.51 -18.13 -0.16
C SER A 177 -4.56 -17.61 -1.15
N TRP A 178 -4.77 -16.28 -1.22
CA TRP A 178 -5.66 -15.70 -2.22
C TRP A 178 -5.02 -15.74 -3.62
N THR A 179 -5.86 -15.56 -4.64
CA THR A 179 -5.40 -15.32 -6.01
C THR A 179 -5.63 -13.83 -6.33
N PRO A 180 -4.60 -13.08 -6.75
CA PRO A 180 -4.78 -11.68 -7.14
C PRO A 180 -5.77 -11.55 -8.31
N PRO A 181 -6.50 -10.43 -8.40
CA PRO A 181 -7.37 -10.16 -9.54
C PRO A 181 -6.63 -10.33 -10.89
N PRO A 182 -7.23 -10.98 -11.90
CA PRO A 182 -6.59 -11.23 -13.20
C PRO A 182 -6.04 -9.95 -13.86
N GLU A 183 -6.72 -8.83 -13.67
CA GLU A 183 -6.34 -7.52 -14.19
C GLU A 183 -5.01 -7.02 -13.61
N TYR A 184 -4.67 -7.42 -12.38
CA TYR A 184 -3.39 -7.10 -11.76
C TYR A 184 -2.27 -8.00 -12.26
N LEU A 185 -2.62 -9.13 -12.90
CA LEU A 185 -1.68 -10.07 -13.46
C LEU A 185 -1.33 -9.77 -14.93
N ALA A 186 -1.78 -8.64 -15.49
CA ALA A 186 -1.41 -8.26 -16.85
C ALA A 186 0.08 -7.88 -16.97
N GLU A 187 0.78 -8.44 -17.97
CA GLU A 187 2.24 -8.26 -18.14
C GLU A 187 2.64 -7.30 -19.27
N ASN A 188 1.71 -6.99 -20.19
CA ASN A 188 1.99 -6.20 -21.40
C ASN A 188 1.04 -5.01 -21.53
N VAL A 189 0.76 -4.33 -20.41
CA VAL A 189 -0.22 -3.24 -20.35
C VAL A 189 0.27 -2.06 -21.18
N ALA A 190 1.55 -1.67 -21.06
CA ALA A 190 2.11 -0.55 -21.81
C ALA A 190 2.04 -0.79 -23.33
N GLN A 191 2.34 -2.01 -23.79
CA GLN A 191 2.24 -2.37 -25.21
C GLN A 191 0.78 -2.36 -25.68
N THR A 192 -0.15 -2.87 -24.87
CA THR A 192 -1.58 -2.92 -25.20
C THR A 192 -2.14 -1.51 -25.36
N VAL A 193 -1.87 -0.62 -24.39
CA VAL A 193 -2.26 0.79 -24.45
C VAL A 193 -1.66 1.48 -25.68
N SER A 194 -0.37 1.25 -25.98
CA SER A 194 0.30 1.82 -27.14
C SER A 194 -0.37 1.42 -28.46
N LYS A 195 -0.72 0.13 -28.62
CA LYS A 195 -1.43 -0.38 -29.81
C LYS A 195 -2.82 0.24 -29.95
N ILE A 196 -3.57 0.37 -28.86
CA ILE A 196 -4.89 1.01 -28.86
C ILE A 196 -4.75 2.47 -29.32
N VAL A 197 -3.88 3.25 -28.69
CA VAL A 197 -3.70 4.68 -29.01
C VAL A 197 -3.30 4.86 -30.49
N LEU A 198 -2.32 4.11 -30.97
CA LEU A 198 -1.87 4.17 -32.37
C LEU A 198 -2.94 3.67 -33.36
N GLY A 199 -3.75 2.69 -32.99
CA GLY A 199 -4.87 2.23 -33.82
C GLY A 199 -5.93 3.33 -34.05
N TYR A 200 -6.12 4.21 -33.06
CA TYR A 200 -7.10 5.29 -33.14
C TYR A 200 -6.59 6.59 -33.76
N THR A 201 -5.28 6.84 -33.79
CA THR A 201 -4.74 8.05 -34.43
C THR A 201 -4.99 8.07 -35.95
N ASN A 202 -5.10 6.90 -36.59
CA ASN A 202 -5.39 6.79 -38.03
C ASN A 202 -6.88 6.91 -38.40
N LEU A 203 -7.81 6.68 -37.45
CA LEU A 203 -9.25 6.73 -37.72
C LEU A 203 -9.80 8.15 -37.98
N ARG A 204 -9.01 9.21 -37.74
CA ARG A 204 -9.40 10.59 -38.05
C ARG A 204 -9.16 11.01 -39.50
N LYS A 205 -8.54 10.18 -40.34
CA LYS A 205 -8.27 10.50 -41.75
C LYS A 205 -9.39 10.09 -42.73
N HIS A 206 -10.40 9.36 -42.27
CA HIS A 206 -11.52 8.89 -43.11
C HIS A 206 -12.86 9.59 -42.80
N ILE A 207 -12.80 10.88 -42.45
CA ILE A 207 -13.98 11.76 -42.53
C ILE A 207 -13.78 12.62 -43.77
N SER A 208 -14.19 12.08 -44.91
CA SER A 208 -14.40 12.77 -46.19
C SER A 208 -15.59 12.11 -46.87
#